data_AF-A0A7W1M4I9-F1
#
_entry.id   AF-A0A7W1M4I9-F1
#
_cell.length_a   1.000
_cell.length_b   1.000
_cell.length_c   1.000
_cell.angle_alpha   90.00
_cell.angle_beta   90.00
_cell.angle_gamma   90.00
#
_symmetry.space_group_name_H-M   'P 1'
#
loop_
_entity.id
_entity.type
_entity.pdbx_description
1 polymer ?
#
loop_
_entity_poly.entity_id
_entity_poly.type
_entity_poly.pdbx_seq_one_letter_code
_entity_poly.pdbx_strand_id
1 'polypeptide(L)'
;APRVREPPPVEEAPGTQAPPPLLAGHLGLLDGTPLAGAPIQLQARRVSRRGEVVAEQTLATLTTDSQGAFALAASFPGISGRISLRALSTAAGTFGAVVSDPITIVLSAPPAAPLPSPPVAGPPPP
;
A
#
# COMPACT_ATOMS: atom_id res chain seq x y z
N ALA A 1 -42.17 35.95 22.54
CA ALA A 1 -41.54 35.31 21.36
C ALA A 1 -40.46 34.34 21.86
N PRO A 2 -40.53 33.03 21.56
CA PRO A 2 -39.50 32.10 21.99
C PRO A 2 -38.23 32.27 21.14
N ARG A 3 -37.08 32.35 21.81
CA ARG A 3 -35.75 32.43 21.20
C ARG A 3 -35.46 31.16 20.40
N VAL A 4 -35.14 31.32 19.12
CA VAL A 4 -34.53 30.26 18.30
C VAL A 4 -33.18 29.93 18.93
N ARG A 5 -33.03 28.70 19.46
CA ARG A 5 -31.73 28.16 19.84
C ARG A 5 -30.99 27.90 18.53
N GLU A 6 -30.03 28.77 18.23
CA GLU A 6 -29.03 28.54 17.19
C GLU A 6 -28.26 27.25 17.56
N PRO A 7 -28.18 26.24 16.68
CA PRO A 7 -27.32 25.09 16.92
C PRO A 7 -25.86 25.55 16.98
N PRO A 8 -25.02 24.95 17.84
CA PRO A 8 -23.62 25.33 17.93
C PRO A 8 -22.93 25.10 16.57
N PRO A 9 -21.89 25.89 16.24
CA PRO A 9 -21.05 25.62 15.09
C PRO A 9 -20.48 24.21 15.24
N VAL A 10 -20.62 23.41 14.19
CA VAL A 10 -20.08 22.05 14.13
C VAL A 10 -18.56 22.19 14.20
N GLU A 11 -17.98 21.83 15.34
CA GLU A 11 -16.54 21.71 15.52
C GLU A 11 -16.08 20.55 14.61
N GLU A 12 -15.55 20.88 13.43
CA GLU A 12 -14.89 19.90 12.57
C GLU A 12 -13.72 19.30 13.35
N ALA A 13 -13.93 18.09 13.86
CA ALA A 13 -12.89 17.31 14.48
C ALA A 13 -11.69 17.18 13.53
N PRO A 14 -10.45 17.27 14.04
CA PRO A 14 -9.25 17.24 13.20
C PRO A 14 -9.27 16.01 12.29
N GLY A 15 -9.14 16.29 10.99
CA GLY A 15 -9.35 15.41 9.84
C GLY A 15 -9.32 13.91 10.14
N THR A 16 -10.46 13.26 9.96
CA THR A 16 -10.54 11.81 9.76
C THR A 16 -9.75 11.46 8.51
N GLN A 17 -8.46 11.19 8.68
CA GLN A 17 -7.60 10.65 7.65
C GLN A 17 -8.23 9.33 7.21
N ALA A 18 -8.60 9.22 5.92
CA ALA A 18 -9.12 7.97 5.39
C ALA A 18 -8.13 6.84 5.70
N PRO A 19 -8.60 5.66 6.17
CA PRO A 19 -7.71 4.55 6.45
C PRO A 19 -6.90 4.21 5.19
N PRO A 20 -5.61 3.85 5.35
CA PRO A 20 -4.77 3.54 4.20
C PRO A 20 -5.40 2.39 3.41
N PRO A 21 -5.29 2.41 2.07
CA PRO A 21 -5.77 1.30 1.25
C PRO A 21 -5.12 0.00 1.71
N LEU A 22 -5.87 -1.10 1.68
CA LEU A 22 -5.40 -2.42 2.10
C LEU A 22 -5.11 -3.28 0.87
N LEU A 23 -3.92 -3.88 0.82
CA LEU A 23 -3.58 -4.95 -0.10
C LEU A 23 -3.89 -6.28 0.60
N ALA A 24 -4.93 -6.97 0.12
CA ALA A 24 -5.30 -8.29 0.60
C ALA A 24 -5.19 -9.33 -0.51
N GLY A 25 -4.95 -10.58 -0.14
CA GLY A 25 -4.85 -11.68 -1.07
C GLY A 25 -4.93 -13.03 -0.38
N HIS A 26 -4.96 -14.09 -1.19
CA HIS A 26 -4.87 -15.47 -0.73
C HIS A 26 -3.71 -16.16 -1.44
N LEU A 27 -3.02 -17.04 -0.71
CA LEU A 27 -2.04 -17.95 -1.25
C LEU A 27 -2.53 -19.39 -1.07
N GLY A 28 -2.44 -20.14 -2.16
CA GLY A 28 -2.69 -21.56 -2.19
C GLY A 28 -1.80 -22.24 -3.20
N LEU A 29 -1.69 -23.56 -3.07
CA LEU A 29 -1.07 -24.40 -4.08
C LEU A 29 -1.95 -24.44 -5.33
N LEU A 30 -1.40 -24.93 -6.44
CA LEU A 30 -2.13 -25.04 -7.72
C LEU A 30 -3.32 -26.03 -7.65
N ASP A 31 -3.33 -26.92 -6.67
CA ASP A 31 -4.45 -27.82 -6.40
C ASP A 31 -5.57 -27.16 -5.56
N GLY A 32 -5.41 -25.89 -5.18
CA GLY A 32 -6.37 -25.14 -4.38
C GLY A 32 -6.17 -25.26 -2.86
N THR A 33 -5.20 -26.05 -2.39
CA THR A 33 -4.90 -26.18 -0.96
C THR A 33 -4.39 -24.82 -0.41
N PRO A 34 -5.00 -24.26 0.64
CA PRO A 34 -4.55 -22.99 1.21
C PRO A 34 -3.17 -23.14 1.84
N LEU A 35 -2.31 -22.16 1.62
CA LEU A 35 -0.98 -22.13 2.21
C LEU A 35 -1.07 -21.51 3.61
N ALA A 36 -1.60 -22.26 4.57
CA ALA A 36 -1.89 -21.76 5.91
C ALA A 36 -0.64 -21.60 6.79
N GLY A 37 -0.56 -20.52 7.57
CA GLY A 37 0.50 -20.29 8.55
C GLY A 37 1.90 -20.12 7.96
N ALA A 38 2.01 -19.86 6.66
CA ALA A 38 3.27 -19.78 5.97
C ALA A 38 3.88 -18.38 6.14
N PRO A 39 5.14 -18.26 6.57
CA PRO A 39 5.85 -16.99 6.53
C PRO A 39 6.14 -16.64 5.07
N ILE A 40 5.72 -15.45 4.65
CA ILE A 40 5.90 -14.93 3.31
C ILE A 40 6.56 -13.56 3.33
N GLN A 41 7.38 -13.31 2.32
CA GLN A 41 7.91 -12.02 1.94
C GLN A 41 7.17 -11.55 0.70
N LEU A 42 6.46 -10.44 0.81
CA LEU A 42 5.83 -9.80 -0.34
C LEU A 42 6.89 -8.93 -1.01
N GLN A 43 7.20 -9.21 -2.27
CA GLN A 43 8.23 -8.51 -3.04
C GLN A 43 7.62 -7.75 -4.22
N ALA A 44 8.03 -6.50 -4.39
CA ALA A 44 7.80 -5.72 -5.60
C ALA A 44 9.03 -5.80 -6.51
N ARG A 45 8.78 -6.03 -7.80
CA ARG A 45 9.78 -6.06 -8.85
C ARG A 45 9.39 -5.06 -9.92
N ARG A 46 10.33 -4.22 -10.32
CA ARG A 46 10.16 -3.31 -11.44
C ARG A 46 10.91 -3.86 -12.64
N VAL A 47 10.19 -4.06 -13.75
CA VAL A 47 10.76 -4.50 -15.02
C VAL A 47 10.94 -3.32 -15.98
N SER A 48 12.08 -3.25 -16.66
CA SER A 48 12.33 -2.30 -17.73
C SER A 48 11.54 -2.70 -18.98
N ARG A 49 11.48 -1.78 -19.96
CA ARG A 49 10.84 -2.05 -21.25
C ARG A 49 11.49 -3.20 -22.04
N ARG A 50 12.65 -3.69 -21.63
CA ARG A 50 13.34 -4.86 -22.23
C ARG A 50 13.14 -6.16 -21.45
N GLY A 51 12.22 -6.19 -20.49
CA GLY A 51 11.96 -7.40 -19.68
C GLY A 51 12.98 -7.67 -18.57
N GLU A 52 13.96 -6.78 -18.39
CA GLU A 52 14.98 -6.88 -17.36
C GLU A 52 14.45 -6.35 -16.03
N VAL A 53 14.70 -7.07 -14.93
CA VAL A 53 14.33 -6.61 -13.58
C VAL A 53 15.34 -5.56 -13.14
N VAL A 54 14.85 -4.33 -12.99
CA VAL A 54 15.66 -3.15 -12.67
C VAL A 54 15.80 -2.98 -11.16
N ALA A 55 14.76 -3.33 -10.42
CA ALA A 55 14.74 -3.18 -8.98
C ALA A 55 13.84 -4.26 -8.37
N GLU A 56 14.32 -4.84 -7.27
CA GLU A 56 13.56 -5.76 -6.44
C GLU A 56 13.59 -5.24 -5.00
N GLN A 57 12.42 -5.19 -4.37
CA GLN A 57 12.25 -4.67 -3.01
C GLN A 57 11.27 -5.54 -2.24
N THR A 58 11.66 -5.97 -1.05
CA THR A 58 10.72 -6.57 -0.09
C THR A 58 9.86 -5.48 0.52
N LEU A 59 8.54 -5.58 0.32
CA LEU A 59 7.55 -4.65 0.84
C LEU A 59 7.19 -4.96 2.29
N ALA A 60 7.03 -6.25 2.60
CA ALA A 60 6.65 -6.71 3.92
C ALA A 60 7.03 -8.17 4.12
N THR A 61 7.13 -8.56 5.39
CA THR A 61 7.16 -9.96 5.83
C THR A 61 5.93 -10.19 6.69
N LEU A 62 5.16 -11.21 6.39
CA LEU A 62 3.89 -11.52 7.04
C LEU A 62 3.66 -13.03 7.08
N THR A 63 2.69 -13.48 7.85
CA THR A 63 2.28 -14.89 7.92
C THR A 63 0.85 -15.00 7.42
N THR A 64 0.57 -15.98 6.58
CA THR A 64 -0.79 -16.25 6.11
C THR A 64 -1.65 -16.85 7.23
N ASP A 65 -2.96 -16.58 7.20
CA ASP A 65 -3.90 -17.16 8.15
C ASP A 65 -4.25 -18.63 7.82
N SER A 66 -5.22 -19.21 8.54
CA SER A 66 -5.66 -20.60 8.33
C SER A 66 -6.32 -20.86 6.98
N GLN A 67 -6.74 -19.81 6.25
CA GLN A 67 -7.31 -19.86 4.91
C GLN A 67 -6.28 -19.43 3.84
N GLY A 68 -5.00 -19.31 4.21
CA GLY A 68 -3.97 -18.79 3.32
C GLY A 68 -4.11 -17.30 3.00
N ALA A 69 -5.00 -16.58 3.70
CA ALA A 69 -5.24 -15.16 3.47
C ALA A 69 -4.17 -14.30 4.11
N PHE A 70 -4.00 -13.11 3.57
CA PHE A 70 -3.17 -12.07 4.16
C PHE A 70 -3.72 -10.68 3.86
N ALA A 71 -3.29 -9.72 4.68
CA ALA A 71 -3.60 -8.31 4.52
C ALA A 71 -2.40 -7.44 4.93
N LEU A 72 -2.16 -6.38 4.16
CA LEU A 72 -1.09 -5.42 4.39
C LEU A 72 -1.60 -4.02 4.04
N ALA A 73 -1.24 -3.00 4.83
CA ALA A 73 -1.47 -1.62 4.44
C ALA A 73 -0.68 -1.30 3.14
N ALA A 74 -1.36 -0.87 2.09
CA ALA A 74 -0.80 -0.59 0.77
C ALA A 74 -0.09 0.78 0.73
N SER A 75 0.90 0.95 1.61
CA SER A 75 1.78 2.11 1.65
C SER A 75 3.17 1.69 1.19
N PHE A 76 3.53 2.09 -0.03
CA PHE A 76 4.79 1.70 -0.69
C PHE A 76 5.61 2.94 -1.07
N PRO A 77 6.27 3.60 -0.09
CA PRO A 77 6.99 4.84 -0.34
C PRO A 77 8.11 4.63 -1.37
N GLY A 78 8.19 5.54 -2.34
CA GLY A 78 9.21 5.50 -3.39
C GLY A 78 8.91 4.54 -4.55
N ILE A 79 7.79 3.80 -4.51
CA ILE A 79 7.39 2.89 -5.59
C ILE A 79 6.22 3.47 -6.36
N SER A 80 6.37 3.61 -7.68
CA SER A 80 5.31 4.09 -8.56
C SER A 80 5.40 3.46 -9.96
N GLY A 81 4.26 3.45 -10.66
CA GLY A 81 4.13 2.89 -12.00
C GLY A 81 3.79 1.40 -11.99
N ARG A 82 4.07 0.73 -13.13
CA ARG A 82 3.82 -0.70 -13.31
C ARG A 82 4.85 -1.51 -12.53
N ILE A 83 4.39 -2.33 -11.60
CA ILE A 83 5.20 -3.25 -10.82
C ILE A 83 4.64 -4.66 -10.87
N SER A 84 5.51 -5.64 -10.68
CA SER A 84 5.16 -7.05 -10.51
C SER A 84 5.31 -7.42 -9.03
N LEU A 85 4.23 -7.86 -8.41
CA LEU A 85 4.20 -8.38 -7.05
C LEU A 85 4.32 -9.90 -7.04
N ARG A 86 5.09 -10.45 -6.12
CA ARG A 86 5.13 -11.89 -5.84
C ARG A 86 5.25 -12.13 -4.34
N ALA A 87 4.77 -13.28 -3.89
CA ALA A 87 5.04 -13.80 -2.56
C ALA A 87 6.17 -14.83 -2.64
N LEU A 88 7.16 -14.69 -1.77
CA LEU A 88 8.22 -15.68 -1.54
C LEU A 88 8.03 -16.25 -0.14
N SER A 89 7.88 -17.56 -0.01
CA SER A 89 7.99 -18.24 1.27
C SER A 89 9.26 -19.07 1.29
N THR A 90 10.11 -18.89 2.30
CA THR A 90 11.33 -19.72 2.47
C THR A 90 11.11 -20.92 3.38
N ALA A 91 9.91 -21.03 3.98
CA ALA A 91 9.55 -22.05 4.95
C ALA A 91 8.06 -22.40 4.85
N ALA A 92 7.56 -22.68 3.65
CA ALA A 92 6.17 -23.06 3.41
C ALA A 92 5.89 -24.49 3.88
N GLY A 93 5.97 -24.73 5.19
CA GLY A 93 5.76 -26.04 5.80
C GLY A 93 6.62 -27.12 5.15
N THR A 94 5.96 -28.17 4.66
CA THR A 94 6.58 -29.33 3.99
C THR A 94 7.07 -29.07 2.57
N PHE A 95 6.68 -27.94 1.96
CA PHE A 95 6.97 -27.63 0.55
C PHE A 95 8.31 -26.92 0.34
N GLY A 96 9.00 -26.55 1.42
CA GLY A 96 10.28 -25.83 1.34
C GLY A 96 10.10 -24.39 0.86
N ALA A 97 11.05 -23.91 0.05
CA ALA A 97 10.97 -22.56 -0.51
C ALA A 97 10.07 -22.52 -1.76
N VAL A 98 9.04 -21.67 -1.74
CA VAL A 98 8.06 -21.51 -2.82
C VAL A 98 7.88 -20.05 -3.20
N VAL A 99 7.55 -19.81 -4.47
CA VAL A 99 7.30 -18.46 -5.01
C VAL A 99 5.97 -18.48 -5.75
N SER A 100 5.13 -17.46 -5.52
CA SER A 100 3.86 -17.32 -6.24
C SER A 100 4.09 -16.86 -7.68
N ASP A 101 3.07 -17.08 -8.53
CA ASP A 101 3.02 -16.39 -9.81
C ASP A 101 3.02 -14.87 -9.62
N PRO A 102 3.75 -14.12 -10.48
CA PRO A 102 3.81 -12.67 -10.39
C PRO A 102 2.50 -12.03 -10.86
N ILE A 103 1.96 -11.11 -10.05
CA ILE A 103 0.79 -10.31 -10.41
C ILE A 103 1.26 -8.89 -10.75
N THR A 104 0.82 -8.35 -11.89
CA THR A 104 1.17 -6.98 -12.27
C THR A 104 0.12 -6.00 -11.76
N ILE A 105 0.55 -4.97 -11.03
CA ILE A 105 -0.30 -3.86 -10.60
C ILE A 105 0.27 -2.52 -11.05
N VAL A 106 -0.56 -1.49 -11.01
CA VAL A 106 -0.16 -0.10 -11.28
C VAL A 106 -0.34 0.70 -10.01
N LEU A 107 0.76 1.24 -9.48
CA LEU A 107 0.75 2.14 -8.34
C LEU A 107 0.79 3.58 -8.82
N SER A 108 -0.22 4.37 -8.42
CA SER A 108 -0.24 5.80 -8.65
C SER A 108 0.68 6.49 -7.64
N ALA A 109 1.47 7.46 -8.09
CA ALA A 109 2.20 8.34 -7.18
C ALA A 109 1.19 9.21 -6.41
N PRO A 110 1.44 9.50 -5.11
CA PRO A 110 0.63 10.46 -4.39
C PRO A 110 0.70 11.84 -5.09
N PRO A 111 -0.39 12.62 -5.10
CA PRO A 111 -0.36 13.97 -5.64
C PRO A 111 0.69 14.80 -4.90
N ALA A 112 1.48 15.57 -5.64
CA ALA A 112 2.47 16.46 -5.05
C ALA A 112 1.76 17.47 -4.12
N ALA A 113 2.31 17.66 -2.92
CA ALA A 113 1.81 18.70 -2.02
C ALA A 113 1.89 20.08 -2.70
N PRO A 114 0.90 20.97 -2.50
CA PRO A 114 0.99 22.34 -2.99
C PRO A 114 2.27 22.99 -2.47
N LEU A 115 3.04 23.62 -3.36
CA LEU A 115 4.20 24.41 -2.95
C LEU A 115 3.72 25.57 -2.07
N PRO A 116 4.44 25.91 -0.98
CA PRO A 116 4.15 27.13 -0.23
C PRO A 116 4.31 28.34 -1.15
N SER A 117 3.27 29.18 -1.23
CA SER A 117 3.32 30.43 -1.98
C SER A 117 4.47 31.30 -1.48
N PRO A 118 5.26 31.96 -2.37
CA PRO A 118 6.29 32.88 -1.93
C PRO A 118 5.67 34.02 -1.11
N PRO A 119 6.32 34.49 -0.03
CA PRO A 119 5.83 35.62 0.74
C PRO A 119 5.73 36.85 -0.18
N VAL A 120 4.54 37.46 -0.20
CA VAL A 120 4.34 38.76 -0.85
C VAL A 120 5.25 39.77 -0.14
N ALA A 121 6.28 40.23 -0.85
CA ALA A 121 7.05 41.38 -0.42
C ALA A 121 6.09 42.58 -0.35
N GLY A 122 5.91 43.13 0.85
CA GLY A 122 5.09 44.32 1.05
C GLY A 122 5.60 45.50 0.21
N PRO A 123 4.72 46.46 -0.15
CA PRO A 123 5.13 47.62 -0.94
C PRO A 123 6.22 48.42 -0.20
N PRO A 124 7.17 49.03 -0.94
CA PRO A 124 8.24 49.81 -0.34
C PRO A 124 7.67 51.00 0.46
N PRO A 125 8.29 51.38 1.60
CA PRO A 125 7.85 52.52 2.40
C PRO A 125 8.01 53.85 1.62
N PRO A 126 7.19 54.87 1.95
CA PRO A 126 7.18 56.17 1.28
C PRO A 126 8.47 56.98 1.49
#